data_AF-A0A2E8Q7A1-F1
#
_entry.id   AF-A0A2E8Q7A1-F1
#
_cell.length_a   1.000
_cell.length_b   1.000
_cell.length_c   1.000
_cell.angle_alpha   90.00
_cell.angle_beta   90.00
_cell.angle_gamma   90.00
#
_symmetry.space_group_name_H-M   'P 1'
#
loop_
_entity.id
_entity.type
_entity.pdbx_description
1 polymer ?
#
loop_
_entity_poly.entity_id
_entity_poly.type
_entity_poly.pdbx_seq_one_letter_code
_entity_poly.pdbx_strand_id
1 'polypeptide(L)'
;MKEVYIYDSIRTPRGKGRKDGALHEVSALSLSVTAIDAIASRNGLEGHAIEDVIWGNVTQVGEQGACLARTAVLASNLDESIPGLSINRFCASGLESVNLA
;
A
#
# COMPACT_ATOMS: atom_id res chain seq x y z
N MET A 1 7.08 -22.34 14.21
CA MET A 1 6.86 -21.31 13.17
C MET A 1 5.48 -21.54 12.61
N LYS A 2 4.70 -20.50 12.34
CA LYS A 2 3.40 -20.66 11.65
C LYS A 2 3.67 -20.66 10.14
N GLU A 3 2.95 -21.50 9.41
CA GLU A 3 2.92 -21.43 7.95
C GLU A 3 2.28 -20.10 7.52
N VAL A 4 2.82 -19.48 6.47
CA VAL A 4 2.37 -18.19 5.95
C VAL A 4 1.77 -18.41 4.56
N TYR A 5 0.60 -17.82 4.31
CA TYR A 5 -0.15 -18.01 3.07
C TYR A 5 -0.51 -16.66 2.45
N ILE A 6 -0.39 -16.58 1.12
CA ILE A 6 -0.95 -15.46 0.35
C ILE A 6 -2.41 -15.80 0.05
N TYR A 7 -3.33 -15.13 0.75
CA TYR A 7 -4.77 -15.30 0.51
C TYR A 7 -5.22 -14.59 -0.76
N ASP A 8 -4.64 -13.42 -1.02
CA ASP A 8 -5.11 -12.59 -2.12
C ASP A 8 -4.05 -11.61 -2.65
N SER A 9 -4.23 -11.13 -3.89
CA SER A 9 -3.39 -10.10 -4.48
C SER A 9 -4.13 -9.24 -5.53
N ILE A 10 -3.80 -7.95 -5.58
CA ILE A 10 -4.28 -7.01 -6.60
C ILE A 10 -3.18 -6.05 -7.02
N ARG A 11 -3.47 -5.27 -8.07
CA ARG A 11 -2.67 -4.11 -8.48
C ARG A 11 -3.52 -3.10 -9.22
N THR A 12 -3.08 -1.87 -9.23
CA THR A 12 -3.57 -0.86 -10.16
C THR A 12 -3.11 -1.17 -11.61
N PRO A 13 -3.75 -0.58 -12.63
CA PRO A 13 -3.14 -0.43 -13.94
C PRO A 13 -1.84 0.37 -13.84
N ARG A 14 -0.87 0.12 -14.72
CA ARG A 14 0.36 0.91 -14.78
C ARG A 14 0.19 2.07 -15.76
N GLY A 15 0.20 3.29 -15.23
CA GLY A 15 0.22 4.51 -16.03
C GLY A 15 1.59 4.77 -16.65
N LYS A 16 1.62 5.45 -17.79
CA LYS A 16 2.86 5.93 -18.42
C LYS A 16 3.50 6.99 -17.52
N GLY A 17 4.78 6.84 -17.17
CA GLY A 17 5.53 7.79 -16.34
C GLY A 17 5.93 9.09 -17.06
N ARG A 18 4.96 9.77 -17.67
CA ARG A 18 5.11 11.04 -18.39
C ARG A 18 3.92 11.94 -18.09
N LYS A 19 4.02 13.22 -18.42
CA LYS A 19 2.96 14.22 -18.19
C LYS A 19 1.64 13.88 -18.89
N ASP A 20 1.69 13.13 -19.98
CA ASP A 20 0.53 12.64 -20.75
C ASP A 20 0.04 11.25 -20.31
N GLY A 21 0.53 10.73 -19.19
CA GLY A 21 0.13 9.45 -18.65
C GLY A 21 -1.21 9.51 -17.92
N ALA A 22 -2.04 8.48 -18.09
CA ALA A 22 -3.39 8.42 -17.52
C ALA A 22 -3.47 8.51 -15.98
N LEU A 23 -2.36 8.25 -15.26
CA LEU A 23 -2.28 8.36 -13.80
C LEU A 23 -1.43 9.55 -13.33
N HIS A 24 -1.01 10.44 -14.22
CA HIS A 24 -0.12 11.56 -13.85
C HIS A 24 -0.77 12.53 -12.85
N GLU A 25 -2.08 12.72 -12.94
CA GLU A 25 -2.87 13.60 -12.07
C GLU A 25 -3.33 12.91 -10.77
N VAL A 26 -3.05 11.61 -10.62
CA VAL A 26 -3.45 10.84 -9.43
C VAL A 26 -2.29 10.85 -8.44
N SER A 27 -2.56 11.34 -7.23
CA SER A 27 -1.54 11.37 -6.18
C SER A 27 -1.09 9.95 -5.78
N ALA A 28 0.13 9.85 -5.27
CA ALA A 28 0.64 8.57 -4.74
C ALA A 28 -0.24 8.01 -3.62
N LEU A 29 -0.77 8.89 -2.75
CA LEU A 29 -1.68 8.52 -1.67
C LEU A 29 -2.98 7.92 -2.20
N SER A 30 -3.61 8.57 -3.18
CA SER A 30 -4.87 8.09 -3.77
C SER A 30 -4.71 6.72 -4.44
N LEU A 31 -3.56 6.44 -5.07
CA LEU A 31 -3.26 5.12 -5.62
C LEU A 31 -3.13 4.05 -4.51
N SER A 32 -2.46 4.38 -3.41
CA SER A 32 -2.32 3.48 -2.25
C SER A 32 -3.67 3.18 -1.60
N VAL A 33 -4.48 4.20 -1.32
CA VAL A 33 -5.83 4.07 -0.74
C VAL A 33 -6.71 3.21 -1.62
N THR A 34 -6.72 3.46 -2.93
CA THR A 34 -7.52 2.68 -3.89
C THR A 34 -7.19 1.18 -3.82
N ALA A 35 -5.90 0.83 -3.71
CA ALA A 35 -5.50 -0.57 -3.58
C ALA A 35 -5.88 -1.16 -2.22
N ILE A 36 -5.66 -0.43 -1.12
CA ILE A 36 -6.00 -0.89 0.22
C ILE A 36 -7.51 -1.13 0.35
N ASP A 37 -8.34 -0.17 -0.06
CA ASP A 37 -9.79 -0.31 0.02
C ASP A 37 -10.32 -1.44 -0.87
N ALA A 38 -9.75 -1.61 -2.08
CA ALA A 38 -10.17 -2.66 -2.99
C ALA A 38 -9.89 -4.06 -2.45
N ILE A 39 -8.71 -4.31 -1.86
CA ILE A 39 -8.39 -5.64 -1.31
C ILE A 39 -9.15 -5.89 0.01
N ALA A 40 -9.31 -4.87 0.85
CA ALA A 40 -10.07 -4.99 2.10
C ALA A 40 -11.55 -5.29 1.83
N SER A 41 -12.19 -4.51 0.95
CA SER A 41 -13.59 -4.70 0.56
C SER A 41 -13.83 -6.05 -0.12
N ARG A 42 -12.92 -6.50 -1.01
CA ARG A 42 -13.04 -7.79 -1.69
C ARG A 42 -13.03 -8.97 -0.73
N ASN A 43 -12.34 -8.85 0.40
CA ASN A 43 -12.15 -9.93 1.37
C ASN A 43 -12.95 -9.74 2.67
N GLY A 44 -13.76 -8.68 2.78
CA GLY A 44 -14.51 -8.38 4.01
C GLY A 44 -13.60 -8.16 5.23
N LEU A 45 -12.44 -7.53 5.03
CA LEU A 45 -11.51 -7.22 6.11
C LEU A 45 -12.03 -6.00 6.87
N GLU A 46 -12.58 -6.23 8.06
CA GLU A 46 -13.14 -5.20 8.94
C GLU A 46 -12.47 -5.21 10.32
N GLY A 47 -12.50 -4.06 11.01
CA GLY A 47 -11.95 -3.91 12.36
C GLY A 47 -10.46 -4.28 12.46
N HIS A 48 -10.14 -5.17 13.39
CA HIS A 48 -8.76 -5.57 13.72
C HIS A 48 -8.30 -6.87 13.04
N ALA A 49 -8.92 -7.26 11.91
CA ALA A 49 -8.45 -8.40 11.13
C ALA A 49 -7.05 -8.17 10.50
N ILE A 50 -6.67 -6.91 10.33
CA ILE A 50 -5.36 -6.48 9.82
C ILE A 50 -4.54 -5.98 10.99
N GLU A 51 -3.32 -6.49 11.13
CA GLU A 51 -2.41 -6.11 12.22
C GLU A 51 -1.36 -5.07 11.80
N ASP A 52 -1.01 -4.98 10.51
CA ASP A 52 -0.06 -3.99 9.97
C ASP A 52 -0.23 -3.82 8.45
N VAL A 53 0.21 -2.67 7.93
CA VAL A 53 0.31 -2.38 6.49
C VAL A 53 1.75 -2.06 6.13
N ILE A 54 2.42 -3.00 5.45
CA ILE A 54 3.81 -2.83 4.98
C ILE A 54 3.80 -2.41 3.50
N TRP A 55 4.37 -1.25 3.19
CA TRP A 55 4.33 -0.66 1.85
C TRP A 55 5.72 -0.35 1.29
N GLY A 56 6.06 -0.96 0.15
CA GLY A 56 7.32 -0.72 -0.54
C GLY A 56 7.30 0.60 -1.32
N ASN A 57 8.19 1.53 -0.99
CA ASN A 57 8.26 2.84 -1.62
C ASN A 57 9.72 3.34 -1.70
N VAL A 58 10.20 3.58 -2.92
CA VAL A 58 11.62 3.88 -3.22
C VAL A 58 11.96 5.34 -2.99
N THR A 59 11.06 6.26 -3.32
CA THR A 59 11.33 7.70 -3.28
C THR A 59 10.41 8.34 -2.24
N GLN A 60 10.77 8.18 -0.97
CA GLN A 60 9.95 8.57 0.17
C GLN A 60 10.04 10.08 0.49
N VAL A 61 9.70 10.92 -0.47
CA VAL A 61 9.68 12.38 -0.34
C VAL A 61 8.40 12.96 -0.96
N GLY A 62 8.01 14.17 -0.53
CA GLY A 62 6.79 14.83 -1.03
C GLY A 62 5.55 14.00 -0.74
N GLU A 63 4.70 13.77 -1.75
CA GLU A 63 3.49 12.93 -1.65
C GLU A 63 3.77 11.50 -1.16
N GLN A 64 4.99 11.02 -1.33
CA GLN A 64 5.43 9.68 -0.96
C GLN A 64 6.19 9.67 0.39
N GLY A 65 6.34 10.81 1.05
CA GLY A 65 7.10 10.95 2.31
C GLY A 65 6.28 10.62 3.56
N ALA A 66 6.87 10.94 4.73
CA ALA A 66 6.20 10.87 6.04
C ALA A 66 5.46 9.55 6.33
N CYS A 67 6.02 8.42 5.89
CA CYS A 67 5.40 7.10 5.90
C CYS A 67 4.09 7.06 5.09
N LEU A 68 4.23 6.81 3.78
CA LEU A 68 3.10 6.65 2.86
C LEU A 68 2.13 5.54 3.31
N ALA A 69 2.65 4.42 3.85
CA ALA A 69 1.84 3.34 4.39
C ALA A 69 0.87 3.84 5.47
N ARG A 70 1.39 4.57 6.46
CA ARG A 70 0.57 5.07 7.57
C ARG A 70 -0.41 6.13 7.11
N THR A 71 0.02 7.02 6.23
CA THR A 71 -0.88 8.02 5.62
C THR A 71 -1.99 7.36 4.83
N ALA A 72 -1.70 6.27 4.10
CA ALA A 72 -2.69 5.53 3.34
C ALA A 72 -3.70 4.80 4.23
N VAL A 73 -3.28 4.20 5.35
CA VAL A 73 -4.21 3.63 6.34
C VAL A 73 -5.20 4.70 6.82
N LEU A 74 -4.68 5.84 7.29
CA LEU A 74 -5.50 6.95 7.81
C LEU A 74 -6.46 7.56 6.78
N ALA A 75 -6.12 7.45 5.48
CA ALA A 75 -6.94 7.97 4.39
C ALA A 75 -7.85 6.89 3.75
N SER A 76 -7.74 5.63 4.18
CA SER A 76 -8.54 4.50 3.71
C SER A 76 -9.74 4.24 4.62
N ASN A 77 -10.54 3.22 4.31
CA ASN A 77 -11.63 2.75 5.17
C ASN A 77 -11.17 1.77 6.25
N LEU A 78 -9.86 1.54 6.39
CA LEU A 78 -9.32 0.73 7.46
C LEU A 78 -9.44 1.43 8.83
N ASP A 79 -9.41 0.63 9.89
CA ASP A 79 -9.38 1.14 11.26
C ASP A 79 -8.10 1.97 11.50
N GLU A 80 -8.26 3.16 12.06
CA GLU A 80 -7.15 4.08 12.29
C GLU A 80 -6.09 3.53 13.27
N SER A 81 -6.42 2.53 14.08
CA SER A 81 -5.46 1.87 14.99
C SER A 81 -4.42 1.04 14.25
N ILE A 82 -4.66 0.65 13.00
CA ILE A 82 -3.76 -0.22 12.22
C ILE A 82 -2.45 0.52 11.92
N PRO A 83 -1.28 0.01 12.34
CA PRO A 83 0.01 0.64 12.04
C PRO A 83 0.32 0.60 10.53
N GLY A 84 1.32 1.38 10.12
CA GLY A 84 1.80 1.38 8.75
C GLY A 84 3.31 1.60 8.69
N LEU A 85 3.99 0.76 7.91
CA LEU A 85 5.43 0.75 7.72
C LEU A 85 5.78 0.96 6.25
N SER A 86 6.48 2.04 5.91
CA SER A 86 7.04 2.25 4.57
C SER A 86 8.50 1.81 4.50
N ILE A 87 8.84 0.94 3.56
CA ILE A 87 10.20 0.40 3.42
C ILE A 87 10.81 0.73 2.06
N ASN A 88 12.14 0.76 2.01
CA ASN A 88 12.91 0.98 0.79
C ASN A 88 14.07 -0.01 0.66
N ARG A 89 13.96 -0.93 -0.29
CA ARG A 89 15.03 -1.78 -0.82
C ARG A 89 15.13 -1.62 -2.35
N PHE A 90 15.08 -0.38 -2.83
CA PHE A 90 15.04 -0.05 -4.26
C PHE A 90 13.96 -0.86 -5.00
N CYS A 91 14.28 -1.41 -6.18
CA CYS A 91 13.36 -2.18 -7.01
C CYS A 91 12.74 -3.38 -6.29
N ALA A 92 13.38 -3.90 -5.23
CA ALA A 92 12.90 -5.03 -4.46
C ALA A 92 11.94 -4.63 -3.32
N SER A 93 11.66 -3.33 -3.10
CA SER A 93 10.87 -2.87 -1.94
C SER A 93 9.50 -3.54 -1.84
N GLY A 94 8.79 -3.70 -2.96
CA GLY A 94 7.48 -4.35 -2.95
C GLY A 94 7.53 -5.83 -2.57
N LEU A 95 8.57 -6.55 -3.01
CA LEU A 95 8.77 -7.96 -2.64
C LEU A 95 9.29 -8.09 -1.19
N GLU A 96 10.14 -7.17 -0.76
CA GLU A 96 10.60 -7.12 0.62
C GLU A 96 9.44 -6.89 1.61
N SER A 97 8.43 -6.10 1.22
CA SER A 97 7.23 -5.91 2.04
C SER A 97 6.50 -7.23 2.27
N VAL A 98 6.46 -8.10 1.26
CA VAL A 98 5.88 -9.44 1.37
C VAL A 98 6.76 -10.38 2.21
N ASN A 99 8.09 -10.25 2.13
CA ASN A 99 9.01 -11.08 2.92
C ASN A 99 9.02 -10.72 4.42
N LEU A 100 8.71 -9.47 4.76
CA LEU A 100 8.62 -9.00 6.15
C LEU A 100 7.26 -9.29 6.79
N ALA A 101 6.20 -9.41 5.98
CA ALA A 101 4.84 -9.73 6.42
C ALA A 101 4.72 -11.22 6.78
#